data_AF-A0A519XGT8-F1
#
_entry.id   AF-A0A519XGT8-F1
#
_cell.length_a   1.000
_cell.length_b   1.000
_cell.length_c   1.000
_cell.angle_alpha   90.00
_cell.angle_beta   90.00
_cell.angle_gamma   90.00
#
_symmetry.space_group_name_H-M   'P 1'
#
loop_
_entity.id
_entity.type
_entity.pdbx_description
1 polymer ?
#
loop_
_entity_poly.entity_id
_entity_poly.type
_entity_poly.pdbx_seq_one_letter_code
_entity_poly.pdbx_strand_id
1 'polypeptide(L)'
;MLEFVRAKGVYIYDSTDKKHLDLIAGIGVSNVGHCHPAVVKAIQEQAETYMHLMVYGEYVQTPQVNFAKALADILPESLSCTYFLNSGTEAVEGAMKLAKRYTGRKGFIACKNAYHGSTQGAESLMESDFYSSGYGPFLPNVSFIEHNKLSDLDKITEDIAAVFIEPIQGEAGIRVADLAYMQALRAKCTATGTLLIFDEIQSGFGRSGKMFAFEHYNVIPDVLLLAKGIGGGMPIGAFISSLEIMSVLSHSPILGHMTTFGGHPVCCAAG
;
A
#
# COMPACT_ATOMS: atom_id res chain seq x y z
N MET A 1 13.59 -27.91 -7.27
CA MET A 1 12.47 -26.96 -7.06
C MET A 1 11.18 -27.69 -7.37
N LEU A 2 10.08 -27.37 -6.68
CA LEU A 2 8.74 -27.91 -6.98
C LEU A 2 8.08 -27.05 -8.07
N GLU A 3 7.41 -27.69 -9.03
CA GLU A 3 6.58 -27.04 -10.03
C GLU A 3 5.11 -27.18 -9.64
N PHE A 4 4.36 -26.07 -9.62
CA PHE A 4 2.94 -26.06 -9.32
C PHE A 4 2.13 -25.76 -10.58
N VAL A 5 1.12 -26.59 -10.87
CA VAL A 5 0.36 -26.55 -12.13
C VAL A 5 -1.11 -26.16 -11.95
N ARG A 6 -1.60 -26.18 -10.70
CA ARG A 6 -3.00 -25.83 -10.38
C ARG A 6 -3.09 -25.31 -8.95
N ALA A 7 -4.03 -24.40 -8.72
CA ALA A 7 -4.34 -23.89 -7.38
C ALA A 7 -5.86 -23.71 -7.23
N LYS A 8 -6.39 -23.95 -6.02
CA LYS A 8 -7.82 -23.76 -5.71
C LYS A 8 -8.04 -23.60 -4.21
N GLY A 9 -8.70 -22.52 -3.80
CA GLY A 9 -8.97 -22.23 -2.39
C GLY A 9 -7.65 -22.11 -1.63
N VAL A 10 -7.45 -22.92 -0.59
CA VAL A 10 -6.21 -22.90 0.22
C VAL A 10 -5.14 -23.86 -0.27
N TYR A 11 -5.31 -24.48 -1.44
CA TYR A 11 -4.43 -25.55 -1.91
C TYR A 11 -3.75 -25.23 -3.23
N ILE A 12 -2.49 -25.65 -3.34
CA ILE A 12 -1.69 -25.68 -4.57
C ILE A 12 -1.32 -27.15 -4.89
N TYR A 13 -1.21 -27.47 -6.16
CA TYR A 13 -1.02 -28.83 -6.66
C TYR A 13 0.21 -28.87 -7.54
N ASP A 14 1.14 -29.77 -7.23
CA ASP A 14 2.34 -29.95 -8.04
C ASP A 14 2.08 -30.75 -9.31
N SER A 15 3.09 -30.88 -10.18
CA SER A 15 2.98 -31.62 -11.45
C SER A 15 2.69 -33.12 -11.31
N THR A 16 2.72 -33.67 -10.09
CA THR A 16 2.29 -35.05 -9.77
C THR A 16 0.86 -35.11 -9.20
N ASP A 17 0.13 -34.00 -9.23
CA ASP A 17 -1.18 -33.77 -8.59
C ASP A 17 -1.17 -33.93 -7.06
N LYS A 18 0.01 -33.92 -6.43
CA LYS A 18 0.11 -33.90 -4.98
C LYS A 18 -0.35 -32.53 -4.47
N LYS A 19 -1.26 -32.59 -3.51
CA LYS A 19 -1.92 -31.44 -2.89
C LYS A 19 -1.11 -30.90 -1.72
N HIS A 20 -0.86 -29.59 -1.69
CA HIS A 20 -0.16 -28.88 -0.63
C HIS A 20 -1.07 -27.79 -0.06
N LEU A 21 -1.20 -27.72 1.27
CA LEU A 21 -1.88 -26.61 1.95
C LEU A 21 -0.96 -25.39 1.91
N ASP A 22 -1.44 -24.29 1.34
CA ASP A 22 -0.68 -23.06 1.23
C ASP A 22 -0.91 -22.15 2.44
N LEU A 23 0.08 -22.11 3.33
CA LEU A 23 0.10 -21.22 4.49
C LEU A 23 0.83 -19.88 4.22
N ILE A 24 1.43 -19.74 3.04
CA ILE A 24 2.16 -18.52 2.62
C ILE A 24 1.22 -17.56 1.88
N ALA A 25 0.26 -18.09 1.13
CA ALA A 25 -0.75 -17.33 0.39
C ALA A 25 -0.13 -16.25 -0.52
N GLY A 26 1.00 -16.58 -1.18
CA GLY A 26 1.74 -15.62 -2.01
C GLY A 26 2.31 -14.45 -1.22
N ILE A 27 2.71 -14.65 0.04
CA ILE A 27 3.14 -13.59 0.96
C ILE A 27 1.98 -12.61 1.22
N GLY A 28 0.81 -13.16 1.54
CA GLY A 28 -0.39 -12.37 1.89
C GLY A 28 -1.18 -11.77 0.72
N VAL A 29 -0.99 -12.28 -0.50
CA VAL A 29 -1.76 -11.88 -1.69
C VAL A 29 -3.11 -12.60 -1.76
N SER A 30 -3.13 -13.90 -1.48
CA SER A 30 -4.30 -14.75 -1.73
C SER A 30 -5.30 -14.74 -0.56
N ASN A 31 -5.78 -13.57 -0.12
CA ASN A 31 -6.71 -13.43 1.01
C ASN A 31 -8.02 -14.20 0.80
N VAL A 32 -8.56 -14.21 -0.43
CA VAL A 32 -9.78 -14.93 -0.81
C VAL A 32 -9.52 -16.36 -1.32
N GLY A 33 -8.27 -16.82 -1.21
CA GLY A 33 -7.82 -18.10 -1.76
C GLY A 33 -7.53 -18.07 -3.26
N HIS A 34 -6.91 -19.15 -3.73
CA HIS A 34 -6.50 -19.33 -5.11
C HIS A 34 -7.69 -19.51 -6.05
N CYS A 35 -7.66 -18.78 -7.18
CA CYS A 35 -8.65 -18.85 -8.25
C CYS A 35 -10.10 -18.71 -7.74
N HIS A 36 -10.37 -17.71 -6.90
CA HIS A 36 -11.71 -17.46 -6.39
C HIS A 36 -12.69 -17.26 -7.58
N PRO A 37 -13.80 -18.03 -7.68
CA PRO A 37 -14.62 -18.04 -8.89
C PRO A 37 -15.18 -16.68 -9.32
N ALA A 38 -15.55 -15.82 -8.35
CA ALA A 38 -16.04 -14.47 -8.66
C ALA A 38 -14.94 -13.58 -9.26
N VAL A 39 -13.71 -13.68 -8.76
CA VAL A 39 -12.56 -12.90 -9.24
C VAL A 39 -12.17 -13.35 -10.64
N VAL A 40 -12.07 -14.66 -10.86
CA VAL A 40 -11.74 -15.24 -12.17
C VAL A 40 -12.78 -14.83 -13.21
N LYS A 41 -14.07 -14.90 -12.87
CA LYS A 41 -15.16 -14.48 -13.76
C LYS A 41 -15.06 -12.99 -14.13
N ALA A 42 -14.85 -12.11 -13.16
CA ALA A 42 -14.72 -10.67 -13.41
C ALA A 42 -13.52 -10.34 -14.31
N ILE A 43 -12.39 -11.03 -14.11
CA ILE A 43 -11.20 -10.92 -14.98
C ILE A 43 -11.53 -11.33 -16.42
N GLN A 44 -12.19 -12.48 -16.61
CA GLN A 44 -12.57 -13.00 -17.93
C GLN A 44 -13.51 -12.04 -18.66
N GLU A 45 -14.58 -11.61 -18.00
CA GLU A 45 -15.57 -10.69 -18.59
C GLU A 45 -14.95 -9.34 -18.97
N GLN A 46 -14.08 -8.79 -18.10
CA GLN A 46 -13.43 -7.52 -18.41
C GLN A 46 -12.42 -7.65 -19.56
N ALA A 47 -11.63 -8.74 -19.59
CA ALA A 47 -10.64 -8.96 -20.64
C ALA A 47 -11.27 -9.10 -22.04
N GLU A 48 -12.48 -9.67 -22.14
CA GLU A 48 -13.24 -9.74 -23.40
C GLU A 48 -13.78 -8.37 -23.85
N THR A 49 -13.99 -7.43 -22.91
CA THR A 49 -14.51 -6.09 -23.21
C THR A 49 -13.39 -5.15 -23.65
N TYR A 50 -12.38 -4.97 -22.79
CA TYR A 50 -11.11 -4.28 -23.11
C TYR A 50 -10.10 -4.47 -21.97
N MET A 51 -8.82 -4.60 -22.33
CA MET A 51 -7.75 -4.73 -21.35
C MET A 51 -7.11 -3.39 -20.99
N HIS A 52 -6.85 -2.54 -21.98
CA HIS A 52 -6.13 -1.28 -21.80
C HIS A 52 -6.60 -0.25 -22.82
N LEU A 53 -6.82 0.98 -22.35
CA LEU A 53 -7.25 2.15 -23.15
C LEU A 53 -6.34 3.34 -22.84
N MET A 54 -6.64 4.52 -23.38
CA MET A 54 -5.90 5.74 -23.01
C MET A 54 -5.96 5.99 -21.50
N VAL A 55 -4.80 6.38 -20.97
CA VAL A 55 -4.52 6.60 -19.55
C VAL A 55 -4.54 8.10 -19.24
N TYR A 56 -4.21 8.46 -18.00
CA TYR A 56 -4.03 9.86 -17.56
C TYR A 56 -5.30 10.73 -17.57
N GLY A 57 -6.45 10.10 -17.42
CA GLY A 57 -7.74 10.82 -17.30
C GLY A 57 -8.35 11.23 -18.64
N GLU A 58 -7.75 10.85 -19.76
CA GLU A 58 -8.31 11.10 -21.09
C GLU A 58 -9.64 10.36 -21.31
N TYR A 59 -9.76 9.15 -20.74
CA TYR A 59 -11.00 8.37 -20.74
C TYR A 59 -11.43 7.97 -19.34
N VAL A 60 -12.73 7.99 -19.11
CA VAL A 60 -13.34 7.38 -17.93
C VAL A 60 -13.45 5.87 -18.18
N GLN A 61 -12.83 5.07 -17.30
CA GLN A 61 -12.86 3.62 -17.38
C GLN A 61 -13.69 3.06 -16.22
N THR A 62 -14.87 2.51 -16.52
CA THR A 62 -15.85 2.06 -15.51
C THR A 62 -15.27 1.14 -14.43
N PRO A 63 -14.42 0.14 -14.74
CA PRO A 63 -13.84 -0.73 -13.70
C PRO A 63 -13.00 0.05 -12.68
N GLN A 64 -12.21 1.02 -13.15
CA GLN A 64 -11.39 1.86 -12.28
C GLN A 64 -12.27 2.74 -11.37
N VAL A 65 -13.32 3.35 -11.93
CA VAL A 65 -14.27 4.20 -11.17
C VAL A 65 -15.02 3.36 -10.13
N ASN A 66 -15.50 2.19 -10.52
CA ASN A 66 -16.23 1.30 -9.61
C ASN A 66 -15.36 0.83 -8.47
N PHE A 67 -14.10 0.46 -8.74
CA PHE A 67 -13.20 0.01 -7.68
C PHE A 67 -12.81 1.15 -6.74
N ALA A 68 -12.49 2.34 -7.27
CA ALA A 68 -12.25 3.52 -6.45
C ALA A 68 -13.46 3.87 -5.58
N LYS A 69 -14.68 3.78 -6.13
CA LYS A 69 -15.91 3.98 -5.37
C LYS A 69 -16.11 2.91 -4.29
N ALA A 70 -15.89 1.63 -4.61
CA ALA A 70 -16.04 0.55 -3.64
C ALA A 70 -15.08 0.72 -2.45
N LEU A 71 -13.84 1.14 -2.70
CA LEU A 71 -12.88 1.51 -1.65
C LEU A 71 -13.37 2.71 -0.83
N ALA A 72 -13.81 3.79 -1.49
CA ALA A 72 -14.31 4.98 -0.79
C ALA A 72 -15.56 4.69 0.06
N ASP A 73 -16.45 3.80 -0.37
CA ASP A 73 -17.67 3.44 0.35
C ASP A 73 -17.39 2.70 1.67
N ILE A 74 -16.23 2.05 1.81
CA ILE A 74 -15.82 1.32 3.02
C ILE A 74 -14.74 2.04 3.84
N LEU A 75 -14.23 3.17 3.35
CA LEU A 75 -13.22 3.99 4.00
C LEU A 75 -13.84 5.22 4.68
N PRO A 76 -13.19 5.80 5.69
CA PRO A 76 -13.58 7.10 6.22
C PRO A 76 -13.56 8.20 5.13
N GLU A 77 -14.38 9.24 5.27
CA GLU A 77 -14.49 10.34 4.30
C GLU A 77 -13.14 11.05 3.99
N SER A 78 -12.22 11.04 4.96
CA SER A 78 -10.86 11.59 4.80
C SER A 78 -9.96 10.75 3.88
N LEU A 79 -10.38 9.56 3.48
CA LEU A 79 -9.70 8.64 2.56
C LEU A 79 -10.60 8.35 1.35
N SER A 80 -10.92 9.39 0.59
CA SER A 80 -11.96 9.39 -0.45
C SER A 80 -11.43 9.43 -1.89
N CYS A 81 -10.13 9.61 -2.09
CA CYS A 81 -9.53 9.70 -3.42
C CYS A 81 -8.41 8.66 -3.57
N THR A 82 -8.58 7.75 -4.53
CA THR A 82 -7.66 6.62 -4.76
C THR A 82 -6.81 6.87 -6.00
N TYR A 83 -5.50 6.69 -5.88
CA TYR A 83 -4.58 6.61 -7.00
C TYR A 83 -4.10 5.16 -7.17
N PHE A 84 -4.41 4.53 -8.31
CA PHE A 84 -4.05 3.13 -8.59
C PHE A 84 -2.70 2.99 -9.29
N LEU A 85 -1.97 1.95 -8.93
CA LEU A 85 -0.64 1.53 -9.39
C LEU A 85 -0.61 0.01 -9.55
N ASN A 86 0.58 -0.57 -9.74
CA ASN A 86 0.76 -1.99 -10.05
C ASN A 86 1.31 -2.79 -8.86
N SER A 87 1.81 -2.13 -7.82
CA SER A 87 2.44 -2.80 -6.68
C SER A 87 2.46 -1.95 -5.42
N GLY A 88 2.81 -2.57 -4.29
CA GLY A 88 2.99 -1.89 -3.02
C GLY A 88 4.15 -0.89 -3.01
N THR A 89 5.30 -1.26 -3.59
CA THR A 89 6.46 -0.35 -3.66
C THR A 89 6.17 0.88 -4.50
N GLU A 90 5.37 0.77 -5.56
CA GLU A 90 4.88 1.92 -6.32
C GLU A 90 3.91 2.80 -5.51
N ALA A 91 3.06 2.20 -4.66
CA ALA A 91 2.19 2.95 -3.74
C ALA A 91 3.02 3.78 -2.75
N VAL A 92 4.09 3.20 -2.21
CA VAL A 92 5.04 3.90 -1.33
C VAL A 92 5.72 5.06 -2.06
N GLU A 93 6.27 4.84 -3.27
CA GLU A 93 6.90 5.90 -4.09
C GLU A 93 5.91 7.03 -4.43
N GLY A 94 4.68 6.68 -4.78
CA GLY A 94 3.59 7.62 -5.05
C GLY A 94 3.28 8.48 -3.82
N ALA A 95 3.15 7.85 -2.66
CA ALA A 95 2.88 8.52 -1.39
C ALA A 95 4.05 9.42 -0.93
N MET A 96 5.30 9.01 -1.17
CA MET A 96 6.48 9.86 -0.92
C MET A 96 6.42 11.14 -1.76
N LYS A 97 6.07 11.02 -3.05
CA LYS A 97 5.90 12.20 -3.92
C LYS A 97 4.71 13.05 -3.46
N LEU A 98 3.58 12.44 -3.13
CA LEU A 98 2.39 13.13 -2.63
C LEU A 98 2.73 13.97 -1.39
N ALA A 99 3.38 13.38 -0.40
CA ALA A 99 3.76 14.05 0.84
C ALA A 99 4.68 15.25 0.59
N LYS A 100 5.71 15.09 -0.26
CA LYS A 100 6.61 16.19 -0.65
C LYS A 100 5.85 17.34 -1.32
N ARG A 101 4.89 17.02 -2.20
CA ARG A 101 4.15 18.03 -2.96
C ARG A 101 3.10 18.75 -2.11
N TYR A 102 2.43 18.04 -1.21
CA TYR A 102 1.42 18.63 -0.32
C TYR A 102 2.07 19.52 0.74
N THR A 103 3.13 19.02 1.40
CA THR A 103 3.75 19.73 2.52
C THR A 103 4.82 20.76 2.11
N GLY A 104 5.41 20.62 0.91
CA GLY A 104 6.60 21.36 0.50
C GLY A 104 7.89 20.92 1.21
N ARG A 105 7.83 19.91 2.07
CA ARG A 105 8.93 19.40 2.89
C ARG A 105 9.60 18.20 2.22
N LYS A 106 10.80 17.84 2.67
CA LYS A 106 11.61 16.77 2.05
C LYS A 106 12.00 15.64 3.00
N GLY A 107 11.85 15.84 4.32
CA GLY A 107 12.21 14.86 5.32
C GLY A 107 11.17 13.73 5.42
N PHE A 108 11.65 12.50 5.60
CA PHE A 108 10.81 11.35 5.93
C PHE A 108 11.29 10.68 7.20
N ILE A 109 10.34 10.10 7.92
CA ILE A 109 10.62 9.18 9.03
C ILE A 109 10.00 7.84 8.70
N ALA A 110 10.74 6.75 8.93
CA ALA A 110 10.23 5.38 8.86
C ALA A 110 10.57 4.60 10.13
N CYS A 111 9.92 3.46 10.34
CA CYS A 111 10.24 2.60 11.48
C CYS A 111 11.46 1.72 11.20
N LYS A 112 12.30 1.51 12.22
CA LYS A 112 13.37 0.50 12.14
C LYS A 112 12.78 -0.89 11.86
N ASN A 113 13.48 -1.69 11.07
CA ASN A 113 13.04 -3.03 10.60
C ASN A 113 11.76 -3.03 9.75
N ALA A 114 11.27 -1.89 9.28
CA ALA A 114 10.13 -1.85 8.38
C ALA A 114 10.46 -2.45 7.00
N TYR A 115 9.42 -2.90 6.30
CA TYR A 115 9.51 -3.32 4.90
C TYR A 115 8.50 -2.53 4.05
N HIS A 116 9.00 -1.58 3.25
CA HIS A 116 8.17 -0.72 2.39
C HIS A 116 8.35 -1.01 0.88
N GLY A 117 9.13 -2.04 0.53
CA GLY A 117 9.37 -2.45 -0.85
C GLY A 117 10.79 -2.19 -1.34
N SER A 118 11.05 -2.56 -2.59
CA SER A 118 12.42 -2.74 -3.11
C SER A 118 12.73 -1.85 -4.33
N THR A 119 11.93 -0.80 -4.59
CA THR A 119 12.36 0.29 -5.47
C THR A 119 13.23 1.27 -4.70
N GLN A 120 14.20 1.89 -5.36
CA GLN A 120 15.21 2.75 -4.73
C GLN A 120 14.64 3.80 -3.73
N GLY A 121 13.50 4.41 -4.03
CA GLY A 121 12.88 5.37 -3.11
C GLY A 121 12.21 4.70 -1.91
N ALA A 122 11.37 3.70 -2.14
CA ALA A 122 10.73 2.92 -1.07
C ALA A 122 11.78 2.23 -0.17
N GLU A 123 12.84 1.70 -0.77
CA GLU A 123 13.96 1.08 -0.08
C GLU A 123 14.75 2.07 0.78
N SER A 124 14.76 3.35 0.41
CA SER A 124 15.35 4.39 1.26
C SER A 124 14.61 4.54 2.61
N LEU A 125 13.40 4.01 2.74
CA LEU A 125 12.63 3.95 4.00
C LEU A 125 12.93 2.70 4.83
N MET A 126 13.94 1.90 4.46
CA MET A 126 14.35 0.70 5.18
C MET A 126 15.77 0.87 5.72
N GLU A 127 15.96 0.68 7.03
CA GLU A 127 17.29 0.76 7.68
C GLU A 127 18.09 -0.55 7.55
N SER A 128 17.46 -1.65 7.11
CA SER A 128 17.99 -3.01 7.25
C SER A 128 19.17 -3.29 6.31
N ASP A 129 20.32 -3.64 6.92
CA ASP A 129 21.49 -4.18 6.20
C ASP A 129 21.14 -5.44 5.38
N PHE A 130 20.10 -6.20 5.75
CA PHE A 130 19.79 -7.44 5.05
C PHE A 130 19.11 -7.21 3.68
N TYR A 131 18.10 -6.34 3.64
CA TYR A 131 17.36 -6.08 2.40
C TYR A 131 18.08 -5.07 1.51
N SER A 132 18.81 -4.14 2.11
CA SER A 132 19.31 -2.95 1.42
C SER A 132 20.83 -2.91 1.26
N SER A 133 21.54 -3.98 1.64
CA SER A 133 22.99 -4.08 1.41
C SER A 133 23.32 -4.05 -0.08
N GLY A 134 24.15 -3.09 -0.48
CA GLY A 134 24.75 -3.05 -1.82
C GLY A 134 24.03 -2.19 -2.86
N TYR A 135 22.91 -1.55 -2.52
CA TYR A 135 22.13 -0.73 -3.46
C TYR A 135 22.28 0.79 -3.28
N GLY A 136 22.97 1.22 -2.21
CA GLY A 136 23.16 2.63 -1.89
C GLY A 136 24.09 3.39 -2.87
N PRO A 137 24.17 4.74 -2.74
CA PRO A 137 23.52 5.56 -1.71
C PRO A 137 22.01 5.76 -1.95
N PHE A 138 21.24 5.76 -0.85
CA PHE A 138 19.78 5.95 -0.85
C PHE A 138 19.37 7.43 -0.81
N LEU A 139 18.06 7.70 -0.91
CA LEU A 139 17.53 9.06 -0.83
C LEU A 139 17.95 9.75 0.48
N PRO A 140 18.39 11.01 0.42
CA PRO A 140 18.76 11.76 1.61
C PRO A 140 17.51 12.19 2.40
N ASN A 141 17.74 12.66 3.62
CA ASN A 141 16.71 13.18 4.55
C ASN A 141 15.68 12.13 4.97
N VAL A 142 16.09 10.86 5.05
CA VAL A 142 15.32 9.82 5.72
C VAL A 142 15.96 9.57 7.09
N SER A 143 15.12 9.50 8.12
CA SER A 143 15.54 9.15 9.48
C SER A 143 14.60 8.09 10.06
N PHE A 144 15.00 7.49 11.18
CA PHE A 144 14.30 6.32 11.71
C PHE A 144 13.89 6.47 13.17
N ILE A 145 12.71 5.93 13.47
CA ILE A 145 12.15 5.78 14.82
C ILE A 145 12.01 4.29 15.17
N GLU A 146 12.11 3.95 16.44
CA GLU A 146 11.79 2.61 16.92
C GLU A 146 10.28 2.44 17.12
N HIS A 147 9.73 1.38 16.51
CA HIS A 147 8.33 1.00 16.68
C HIS A 147 7.99 0.78 18.17
N ASN A 148 6.85 1.29 18.63
CA ASN A 148 6.42 1.30 20.05
C ASN A 148 7.31 2.10 21.03
N LYS A 149 8.20 2.98 20.54
CA LYS A 149 9.03 3.83 21.42
C LYS A 149 8.55 5.28 21.43
N LEU A 150 7.81 5.65 22.48
CA LEU A 150 7.22 7.00 22.61
C LEU A 150 8.25 8.13 22.57
N SER A 151 9.44 7.96 23.16
CA SER A 151 10.48 8.99 23.17
C SER A 151 11.01 9.33 21.77
N ASP A 152 10.91 8.40 20.83
CA ASP A 152 11.38 8.61 19.47
C ASP A 152 10.42 9.51 18.67
N LEU A 153 9.19 9.71 19.13
CA LEU A 153 8.22 10.63 18.50
C LEU A 153 8.68 12.09 18.54
N ASP A 154 9.61 12.45 19.44
CA ASP A 154 10.20 13.79 19.49
C ASP A 154 11.04 14.14 18.25
N LYS A 155 11.45 13.13 17.48
CA LYS A 155 12.14 13.32 16.19
C LYS A 155 11.19 13.82 15.09
N ILE A 156 9.88 13.74 15.29
CA ILE A 156 8.89 14.24 14.33
C ILE A 156 8.78 15.76 14.52
N THR A 157 9.30 16.50 13.55
CA THR A 157 9.42 17.96 13.55
C THR A 157 8.76 18.58 12.33
N GLU A 158 8.67 19.92 12.28
CA GLU A 158 7.99 20.66 11.21
C GLU A 158 8.70 20.62 9.85
N ASP A 159 9.91 20.07 9.75
CA ASP A 159 10.62 19.82 8.49
C ASP A 159 10.34 18.42 7.91
N ILE A 160 9.63 17.56 8.64
CA ILE A 160 9.24 16.23 8.20
C ILE A 160 7.96 16.31 7.38
N ALA A 161 8.02 15.79 6.14
CA ALA A 161 6.90 15.69 5.23
C ALA A 161 5.93 14.58 5.65
N ALA A 162 6.47 13.39 5.97
CA ALA A 162 5.66 12.25 6.38
C ALA A 162 6.39 11.27 7.29
N VAL A 163 5.61 10.57 8.11
CA VAL A 163 5.99 9.35 8.82
C VAL A 163 5.35 8.15 8.12
N PHE A 164 6.15 7.17 7.72
CA PHE A 164 5.72 5.89 7.19
C PHE A 164 5.78 4.83 8.29
N ILE A 165 4.69 4.08 8.46
CA ILE A 165 4.62 3.01 9.46
C ILE A 165 3.66 1.90 9.00
N GLU A 166 4.06 0.66 9.20
CA GLU A 166 3.16 -0.49 9.17
C GLU A 166 2.44 -0.59 10.53
N PRO A 167 1.10 -0.62 10.60
CA PRO A 167 0.40 -0.81 11.89
C PRO A 167 0.71 -2.16 12.57
N ILE A 168 1.19 -3.13 11.79
CA ILE A 168 1.78 -4.39 12.23
C ILE A 168 2.99 -4.62 11.32
N GLN A 169 4.22 -4.54 11.84
CA GLN A 169 5.42 -4.78 11.02
C GLN A 169 5.50 -6.27 10.67
N GLY A 170 5.30 -6.60 9.40
CA GLY A 170 5.20 -7.98 8.93
C GLY A 170 6.56 -8.68 8.95
N GLU A 171 7.47 -8.22 8.10
CA GLU A 171 8.80 -8.82 7.90
C GLU A 171 9.72 -8.67 9.13
N ALA A 172 9.39 -7.77 10.06
CA ALA A 172 10.08 -7.63 11.35
C ALA A 172 9.75 -8.77 12.36
N GLY A 173 8.96 -9.76 11.95
CA GLY A 173 8.52 -10.88 12.79
C GLY A 173 7.16 -10.61 13.45
N ILE A 174 6.21 -10.03 12.71
CA ILE A 174 4.83 -9.77 13.16
C ILE A 174 4.81 -8.94 14.46
N ARG A 175 5.30 -7.70 14.40
CA ARG A 175 5.33 -6.79 15.55
C ARG A 175 4.11 -5.87 15.53
N VAL A 176 3.21 -6.05 16.49
CA VAL A 176 1.96 -5.28 16.60
C VAL A 176 2.23 -3.95 17.32
N ALA A 177 1.65 -2.86 16.82
CA ALA A 177 1.78 -1.55 17.47
C ALA A 177 0.92 -1.48 18.74
N ASP A 178 1.39 -0.73 19.73
CA ASP A 178 0.60 -0.45 20.92
C ASP A 178 -0.44 0.63 20.60
N LEU A 179 -1.67 0.48 21.11
CA LEU A 179 -2.74 1.46 20.93
C LEU A 179 -2.30 2.88 21.34
N ALA A 180 -1.70 3.00 22.53
CA ALA A 180 -1.22 4.27 23.04
C ALA A 180 -0.11 4.88 22.17
N TYR A 181 0.75 4.04 21.59
CA TYR A 181 1.80 4.49 20.67
C TYR A 181 1.20 5.05 19.37
N MET A 182 0.25 4.34 18.76
CA MET A 182 -0.39 4.79 17.51
C MET A 182 -1.18 6.10 17.71
N GLN A 183 -1.87 6.23 18.84
CA GLN A 183 -2.58 7.47 19.19
C GLN A 183 -1.62 8.64 19.43
N ALA A 184 -0.51 8.41 20.15
CA ALA A 184 0.52 9.41 20.38
C ALA A 184 1.20 9.83 19.06
N LEU A 185 1.50 8.87 18.18
CA LEU A 185 2.06 9.13 16.85
C LEU A 185 1.12 10.01 16.02
N ARG A 186 -0.17 9.68 15.98
CA ARG A 186 -1.17 10.51 15.28
C ARG A 186 -1.21 11.93 15.82
N ALA A 187 -1.29 12.09 17.14
CA ALA A 187 -1.30 13.40 17.78
C ALA A 187 -0.06 14.22 17.45
N LYS A 188 1.12 13.58 17.45
CA LYS A 188 2.39 14.23 17.09
C LYS A 188 2.40 14.68 15.63
N CYS A 189 2.03 13.80 14.70
CA CYS A 189 1.92 14.14 13.27
C CYS A 189 0.97 15.31 13.03
N THR A 190 -0.19 15.33 13.70
CA THR A 190 -1.13 16.45 13.63
C THR A 190 -0.52 17.74 14.16
N ALA A 191 0.18 17.70 15.30
CA ALA A 191 0.79 18.89 15.91
C ALA A 191 1.90 19.52 15.04
N THR A 192 2.64 18.72 14.28
CA THR A 192 3.76 19.19 13.43
C THR A 192 3.35 19.44 11.98
N GLY A 193 2.10 19.13 11.61
CA GLY A 193 1.64 19.13 10.22
C GLY A 193 2.36 18.09 9.35
N THR A 194 2.92 17.04 9.96
CA THR A 194 3.55 15.92 9.27
C THR A 194 2.48 14.91 8.87
N LEU A 195 2.49 14.45 7.62
CA LEU A 195 1.53 13.44 7.18
C LEU A 195 1.83 12.09 7.83
N LEU A 196 0.80 11.41 8.32
CA LEU A 196 0.88 10.03 8.79
C LEU A 196 0.47 9.10 7.65
N ILE A 197 1.38 8.21 7.28
CA ILE A 197 1.17 7.26 6.18
C ILE A 197 1.18 5.85 6.77
N PHE A 198 0.05 5.17 6.65
CA PHE A 198 -0.03 3.76 7.03
C PHE A 198 0.20 2.86 5.83
N ASP A 199 1.24 2.05 5.95
CA ASP A 199 1.48 0.94 5.05
C ASP A 199 0.64 -0.26 5.51
N GLU A 200 -0.50 -0.44 4.85
CA GLU A 200 -1.39 -1.58 5.04
C GLU A 200 -1.37 -2.55 3.86
N ILE A 201 -0.28 -2.54 3.09
CA ILE A 201 -0.10 -3.44 1.96
C ILE A 201 -0.22 -4.91 2.40
N GLN A 202 0.27 -5.25 3.58
CA GLN A 202 0.21 -6.62 4.12
C GLN A 202 -0.89 -6.84 5.16
N SER A 203 -1.13 -5.85 6.04
CA SER A 203 -2.01 -5.98 7.21
C SER A 203 -3.49 -5.66 6.92
N GLY A 204 -3.77 -4.98 5.80
CA GLY A 204 -5.10 -4.60 5.38
C GLY A 204 -5.88 -5.72 4.70
N PHE A 205 -7.04 -5.34 4.18
CA PHE A 205 -7.98 -6.18 3.44
C PHE A 205 -8.35 -7.49 4.15
N GLY A 206 -8.66 -7.40 5.45
CA GLY A 206 -9.13 -8.53 6.27
C GLY A 206 -8.04 -9.30 7.02
N ARG A 207 -6.76 -9.09 6.70
CA ARG A 207 -5.65 -9.93 7.21
C ARG A 207 -5.53 -9.93 8.73
N SER A 208 -5.71 -8.76 9.36
CA SER A 208 -5.58 -8.56 10.81
C SER A 208 -6.87 -8.83 11.60
N GLY A 209 -7.93 -9.36 10.95
CA GLY A 209 -9.25 -9.57 11.57
C GLY A 209 -10.17 -8.34 11.51
N LYS A 210 -9.71 -7.24 10.91
CA LYS A 210 -10.50 -6.06 10.51
C LYS A 210 -10.30 -5.81 9.02
N MET A 211 -11.17 -5.01 8.39
CA MET A 211 -10.98 -4.67 6.99
C MET A 211 -9.65 -3.93 6.82
N PHE A 212 -9.39 -2.93 7.66
CA PHE A 212 -8.10 -2.27 7.78
C PHE A 212 -7.56 -2.37 9.21
N ALA A 213 -6.26 -2.59 9.37
CA ALA A 213 -5.60 -2.71 10.65
C ALA A 213 -5.68 -1.43 11.50
N PHE A 214 -5.77 -0.25 10.86
CA PHE A 214 -5.91 1.02 11.55
C PHE A 214 -7.18 1.12 12.39
N GLU A 215 -8.21 0.33 12.07
CA GLU A 215 -9.45 0.24 12.84
C GLU A 215 -9.22 -0.29 14.26
N HIS A 216 -8.18 -1.10 14.49
CA HIS A 216 -7.81 -1.56 15.83
C HIS A 216 -7.33 -0.42 16.72
N TYR A 217 -6.87 0.69 16.13
CA TYR A 217 -6.25 1.80 16.84
C TYR A 217 -7.17 3.03 16.96
N ASN A 218 -8.29 3.06 16.23
CA ASN A 218 -9.13 4.25 16.04
C ASN A 218 -8.29 5.47 15.59
N VAL A 219 -7.32 5.23 14.72
CA VAL A 219 -6.44 6.24 14.13
C VAL A 219 -6.61 6.18 12.63
N ILE A 220 -6.98 7.30 12.01
CA ILE A 220 -7.08 7.40 10.55
C ILE A 220 -5.78 8.06 10.04
N PRO A 221 -5.06 7.44 9.10
CA PRO A 221 -3.89 8.05 8.48
C PRO A 221 -4.30 9.15 7.51
N ASP A 222 -3.35 10.02 7.15
CA ASP A 222 -3.56 11.00 6.08
C ASP A 222 -3.46 10.32 4.71
N VAL A 223 -2.61 9.29 4.58
CA VAL A 223 -2.50 8.44 3.39
C VAL A 223 -2.48 6.97 3.78
N LEU A 224 -3.31 6.16 3.13
CA LEU A 224 -3.37 4.71 3.29
C LEU A 224 -2.76 4.03 2.06
N LEU A 225 -1.84 3.09 2.28
CA LEU A 225 -1.23 2.30 1.20
C LEU A 225 -1.83 0.89 1.19
N LEU A 226 -2.22 0.41 0.01
CA LEU A 226 -2.79 -0.91 -0.21
C LEU A 226 -2.12 -1.58 -1.42
N ALA A 227 -1.97 -2.90 -1.38
CA ALA A 227 -1.65 -3.76 -2.52
C ALA A 227 -1.99 -5.21 -2.15
N LYS A 228 -1.25 -6.20 -2.65
CA LYS A 228 -1.39 -7.62 -2.31
C LYS A 228 -2.86 -8.10 -2.37
N GLY A 229 -3.51 -8.22 -1.21
CA GLY A 229 -4.87 -8.74 -1.05
C GLY A 229 -5.93 -8.03 -1.88
N ILE A 230 -5.73 -6.75 -2.22
CA ILE A 230 -6.74 -5.97 -2.97
C ILE A 230 -6.91 -6.40 -4.43
N GLY A 231 -5.97 -7.18 -4.98
CA GLY A 231 -5.99 -7.57 -6.39
C GLY A 231 -6.59 -8.95 -6.65
N GLY A 232 -6.93 -9.71 -5.61
CA GLY A 232 -7.40 -11.10 -5.76
C GLY A 232 -6.42 -12.01 -6.51
N GLY A 233 -5.13 -11.66 -6.55
CA GLY A 233 -4.08 -12.33 -7.33
C GLY A 233 -3.54 -11.53 -8.53
N MET A 234 -4.20 -10.45 -8.93
CA MET A 234 -3.73 -9.53 -9.98
C MET A 234 -2.77 -8.46 -9.41
N PRO A 235 -1.81 -7.95 -10.22
CA PRO A 235 -0.92 -6.88 -9.81
C PRO A 235 -1.69 -5.55 -9.75
N ILE A 236 -1.86 -5.03 -8.54
CA ILE A 236 -2.44 -3.71 -8.29
C ILE A 236 -1.96 -3.19 -6.93
N GLY A 237 -1.72 -1.89 -6.88
CA GLY A 237 -1.44 -1.13 -5.67
C GLY A 237 -2.29 0.14 -5.66
N ALA A 238 -2.39 0.76 -4.50
CA ALA A 238 -3.08 2.03 -4.34
C ALA A 238 -2.46 2.85 -3.21
N PHE A 239 -2.41 4.17 -3.38
CA PHE A 239 -2.36 5.09 -2.26
C PHE A 239 -3.63 5.92 -2.24
N ILE A 240 -4.23 6.06 -1.07
CA ILE A 240 -5.55 6.66 -0.87
C ILE A 240 -5.41 7.80 0.13
N SER A 241 -6.03 8.93 -0.17
CA SER A 241 -5.95 10.16 0.63
C SER A 241 -7.22 10.97 0.44
N SER A 242 -7.35 12.09 1.17
CA SER A 242 -8.38 13.09 0.88
C SER A 242 -8.21 13.67 -0.53
N LEU A 243 -9.31 14.15 -1.13
CA LEU A 243 -9.25 14.85 -2.41
C LEU A 243 -8.32 16.08 -2.35
N GLU A 244 -8.32 16.80 -1.23
CA GLU A 244 -7.45 17.97 -1.01
C GLU A 244 -5.98 17.60 -1.18
N ILE A 245 -5.50 16.59 -0.43
CA ILE A 245 -4.11 16.15 -0.49
C ILE A 245 -3.81 15.59 -1.88
N MET A 246 -4.67 14.71 -2.42
CA MET A 246 -4.46 14.06 -3.71
C MET A 246 -4.37 15.07 -4.88
N SER A 247 -5.15 16.16 -4.81
CA SER A 247 -5.26 17.16 -5.88
C SER A 247 -3.93 17.84 -6.23
N VAL A 248 -2.96 17.88 -5.30
CA VAL A 248 -1.65 18.50 -5.57
C VAL A 248 -0.88 17.77 -6.67
N LEU A 249 -1.18 16.50 -6.94
CA LEU A 249 -0.59 15.75 -8.05
C LEU A 249 -1.11 16.18 -9.43
N SER A 250 -2.25 16.89 -9.50
CA SER A 250 -2.89 17.27 -10.77
C SER A 250 -2.21 18.45 -11.49
N HIS A 251 -1.52 19.31 -10.74
CA HIS A 251 -0.89 20.54 -11.25
C HIS A 251 0.56 20.64 -10.79
N SER A 252 1.35 21.59 -11.33
CA SER A 252 2.70 21.99 -10.86
C SER A 252 3.76 20.89 -10.60
N PRO A 253 4.06 19.97 -11.55
CA PRO A 253 3.62 19.95 -12.94
C PRO A 253 2.32 19.17 -13.15
N ILE A 254 1.65 19.43 -14.27
CA ILE A 254 0.53 18.61 -14.73
C ILE A 254 1.00 17.15 -14.81
N LEU A 255 0.16 16.21 -14.35
CA LEU A 255 0.53 14.79 -14.22
C LEU A 255 1.76 14.57 -13.32
N GLY A 256 1.74 15.15 -12.11
CA GLY A 256 2.88 15.13 -11.18
C GLY A 256 3.34 13.74 -10.72
N HIS A 257 2.53 12.71 -10.93
CA HIS A 257 2.89 11.31 -10.83
C HIS A 257 2.13 10.52 -11.91
N MET A 258 2.82 9.58 -12.55
CA MET A 258 2.31 8.82 -13.70
C MET A 258 2.77 7.38 -13.59
N THR A 259 1.92 6.49 -14.07
CA THR A 259 2.22 5.09 -14.39
C THR A 259 1.32 4.66 -15.52
N THR A 260 1.85 3.91 -16.48
CA THR A 260 1.07 3.49 -17.66
C THR A 260 -0.03 2.51 -17.27
N PHE A 261 0.25 1.55 -16.39
CA PHE A 261 -0.70 0.48 -16.07
C PHE A 261 -1.51 0.75 -14.79
N GLY A 262 -1.32 1.90 -14.14
CA GLY A 262 -2.08 2.26 -12.94
C GLY A 262 -3.58 2.28 -13.20
N GLY A 263 -4.32 1.46 -12.45
CA GLY A 263 -5.76 1.32 -12.61
C GLY A 263 -6.17 0.47 -13.82
N HIS A 264 -5.32 -0.46 -14.27
CA HIS A 264 -5.61 -1.37 -15.37
C HIS A 264 -7.01 -2.02 -15.20
N PRO A 265 -7.93 -1.89 -16.17
CA PRO A 265 -9.31 -2.37 -16.09
C PRO A 265 -9.48 -3.78 -15.55
N VAL A 266 -8.68 -4.73 -16.05
CA VAL A 266 -8.73 -6.14 -15.61
C VAL A 266 -8.33 -6.30 -14.14
N CYS A 267 -7.34 -5.53 -13.66
CA CYS A 267 -6.94 -5.57 -12.26
C CYS A 267 -7.98 -4.91 -11.36
N CYS A 268 -8.56 -3.79 -11.80
CA CYS A 268 -9.65 -3.12 -11.07
C CYS A 268 -10.93 -3.96 -11.01
N ALA A 269 -11.23 -4.74 -12.05
CA ALA A 269 -12.37 -5.67 -12.05
C ALA A 269 -12.16 -6.86 -11.11
N ALA A 270 -10.90 -7.24 -10.85
CA ALA A 270 -10.55 -8.30 -9.91
C ALA A 270 -10.67 -7.89 -8.44
N GLY A 271 -10.53 -6.59 -8.16
CA GLY A 271 -10.53 -5.99 -6.82
C GLY A 271 -11.90 -5.71 -6.22
#